data_AF-A0A2G1W2W7-F1
#
_entry.id   AF-A0A2G1W2W7-F1
#
_cell.length_a   1.000
_cell.length_b   1.000
_cell.length_c   1.000
_cell.angle_alpha   90.00
_cell.angle_beta   90.00
_cell.angle_gamma   90.00
#
_symmetry.space_group_name_H-M   'P 1'
#
loop_
_entity.id
_entity.type
_entity.pdbx_description
1 polymer ?
#
loop_
_entity_poly.entity_id
_entity_poly.type
_entity_poly.pdbx_seq_one_letter_code
_entity_poly.pdbx_strand_id
1 'polypeptide(L)'
;MSSMKLRRQIAWEAARLMYSRDVSEYYQAKQKAARRIHKGWVKPADLPSNAEIREQVQILARLHEGSDHQRHRLLEMRLRAAWWLRQLKEFHPRLIGSVLSGAIRQGSDVDIHVFASNPHRITLKLDEFGVYYDLQRKRVQKDGEQRVFTHIHVRDEFPIELTVYHPSLLGFRFRSSITNKAIERSSLSQLERLIVLEHNIDPQQQAARLNEMDSCPDRFAVFLSLLVPLENVQQNLRFHPEGDALFHSLQVYGHAKEQMPYDEEFLLAALLHDVGKAIDPDDHVLAGLESIEGFVSNRTSWLIANHMEAHKIHDRTIGARRRKRLVAHHWYEDLITLGECDRAGRVPGAQVESIEEALDYIEQIDEMFGS
;
A
#
# COMPACT_ATOMS: atom_id res chain seq x y z
N MET A 1 4.53 45.48 4.16
CA MET A 1 5.28 44.57 3.26
C MET A 1 4.74 44.74 1.85
N SER A 2 5.57 44.71 0.80
CA SER A 2 5.06 44.66 -0.58
C SER A 2 4.16 43.42 -0.75
N SER A 3 2.98 43.59 -1.35
CA SER A 3 1.97 42.54 -1.57
C SER A 3 2.58 41.30 -2.22
N MET A 4 3.48 41.47 -3.19
CA MET A 4 4.21 40.38 -3.84
C MET A 4 5.13 39.60 -2.88
N LYS A 5 5.80 40.28 -1.94
CA LYS A 5 6.68 39.65 -0.94
C LYS A 5 5.87 38.82 0.06
N LEU A 6 4.70 39.32 0.47
CA LEU A 6 3.78 38.60 1.35
C LEU A 6 3.22 37.35 0.66
N ARG A 7 2.73 37.49 -0.58
CA ARG A 7 2.21 36.37 -1.39
C ARG A 7 3.22 35.24 -1.55
N ARG A 8 4.49 35.58 -1.85
CA ARG A 8 5.57 34.60 -2.00
C ARG A 8 5.92 33.88 -0.70
N GLN A 9 5.91 34.59 0.43
CA GLN A 9 6.14 33.97 1.75
C GLN A 9 5.00 33.02 2.14
N ILE A 10 3.75 33.39 1.87
CA ILE A 10 2.60 32.52 2.09
C ILE A 10 2.67 31.28 1.18
N ALA A 11 3.06 31.44 -0.09
CA ALA A 11 3.22 30.33 -1.02
C ALA A 11 4.26 29.31 -0.55
N TRP A 12 5.41 29.80 -0.07
CA TRP A 12 6.49 28.95 0.44
C TRP A 12 6.10 28.22 1.73
N GLU A 13 5.47 28.90 2.70
CA GLU A 13 5.02 28.25 3.94
C GLU A 13 3.89 27.25 3.69
N ALA A 14 2.96 27.56 2.78
CA ALA A 14 1.91 26.63 2.36
C ALA A 14 2.52 25.39 1.69
N ALA A 15 3.54 25.57 0.85
CA ALA A 15 4.27 24.48 0.24
C ALA A 15 4.99 23.60 1.27
N ARG A 16 5.62 24.21 2.28
CA ARG A 16 6.28 23.49 3.38
C ARG A 16 5.29 22.64 4.18
N LEU A 17 4.14 23.20 4.53
CA LEU A 17 3.05 22.51 5.23
C LEU A 17 2.50 21.30 4.45
N MET A 18 2.40 21.44 3.12
CA MET A 18 1.96 20.33 2.27
C MET A 18 3.06 19.28 2.11
N TYR A 19 4.33 19.69 2.03
CA TYR A 19 5.46 18.77 1.95
C TYR A 19 5.62 17.94 3.24
N SER A 20 5.47 18.55 4.42
CA SER A 20 5.51 17.86 5.72
C SER A 20 4.27 17.01 6.03
N ARG A 21 3.30 16.92 5.10
CA ARG A 21 2.00 16.26 5.27
C ARG A 21 1.14 16.79 6.43
N ASP A 22 1.44 17.98 6.93
CA ASP A 22 0.59 18.64 7.95
C ASP A 22 -0.80 19.00 7.39
N VAL A 23 -0.91 19.12 6.06
CA VAL A 23 -2.13 19.51 5.35
C VAL A 23 -2.13 18.93 3.93
N SER A 24 -3.20 18.21 3.56
CA SER A 24 -3.37 17.62 2.21
C SER A 24 -4.02 18.57 1.21
N GLU A 25 -4.87 19.50 1.68
CA GLU A 25 -5.64 20.40 0.81
C GLU A 25 -5.02 21.80 0.64
N TYR A 26 -4.92 22.28 -0.60
CA TYR A 26 -4.39 23.62 -0.93
C TYR A 26 -5.12 24.77 -0.21
N TYR A 27 -6.44 24.66 -0.05
CA TYR A 27 -7.22 25.70 0.62
C TYR A 27 -6.83 25.83 2.10
N GLN A 28 -6.77 24.70 2.79
CA GLN A 28 -6.36 24.64 4.19
C GLN A 28 -4.90 25.09 4.35
N ALA A 29 -4.01 24.67 3.43
CA ALA A 29 -2.60 25.05 3.44
C ALA A 29 -2.43 26.58 3.31
N LYS A 30 -3.17 27.22 2.39
CA LYS A 30 -3.21 28.68 2.23
C LYS A 30 -3.64 29.40 3.50
N GLN A 31 -4.71 28.95 4.13
CA GLN A 31 -5.22 29.60 5.34
C GLN A 31 -4.24 29.46 6.51
N LYS A 32 -3.70 28.25 6.73
CA LYS A 32 -2.75 27.97 7.80
C LYS A 32 -1.44 28.75 7.61
N ALA A 33 -0.93 28.81 6.38
CA ALA A 33 0.24 29.62 6.03
C ALA A 33 -0.01 31.12 6.21
N ALA A 34 -1.14 31.64 5.74
CA ALA A 34 -1.49 33.06 5.88
C ALA A 34 -1.57 33.48 7.35
N ARG A 35 -2.19 32.65 8.22
CA ARG A 35 -2.26 32.90 9.67
C ARG A 35 -0.89 32.88 10.35
N ARG A 36 0.05 32.03 9.90
CA ARG A 36 1.41 31.96 10.45
C ARG A 36 2.27 33.16 10.05
N ILE A 37 2.16 33.59 8.80
CA ILE A 37 2.99 34.65 8.23
C ILE A 37 2.44 36.05 8.56
N HIS A 38 1.12 36.19 8.67
CA HIS A 38 0.47 37.49 8.88
C HIS A 38 -0.50 37.44 10.07
N LYS A 39 -0.30 38.32 11.05
CA LYS A 39 -1.23 38.52 12.17
C LYS A 39 -2.39 39.43 11.74
N GLY A 40 -3.34 38.86 11.00
CA GLY A 40 -4.54 39.57 10.54
C GLY A 40 -5.12 38.99 9.25
N TRP A 41 -6.21 39.58 8.77
CA TRP A 41 -6.85 39.15 7.52
C TRP A 41 -5.98 39.50 6.30
N VAL A 42 -5.76 38.51 5.44
CA VAL A 42 -5.05 38.68 4.16
C VAL A 42 -6.08 38.81 3.04
N LYS A 43 -5.93 39.83 2.18
CA LYS A 43 -6.82 40.03 1.04
C LYS A 43 -6.72 38.85 0.08
N PRO A 44 -7.82 38.42 -0.58
CA PRO A 44 -7.79 37.33 -1.55
C PRO A 44 -6.78 37.54 -2.69
N ALA A 45 -6.56 38.79 -3.13
CA ALA A 45 -5.60 39.12 -4.18
C ALA A 45 -4.12 38.92 -3.76
N ASP A 46 -3.85 38.95 -2.45
CA ASP A 46 -2.52 38.77 -1.86
C ASP A 46 -2.23 37.30 -1.49
N LEU A 47 -3.24 36.42 -1.59
CA LEU A 47 -3.06 34.99 -1.42
C LEU A 47 -2.49 34.36 -2.70
N PRO A 48 -1.61 33.36 -2.57
CA PRO A 48 -1.11 32.63 -3.72
C PRO A 48 -2.20 31.75 -4.33
N SER A 49 -2.09 31.55 -5.63
CA SER A 49 -2.84 30.53 -6.37
C SER A 49 -2.34 29.13 -6.00
N ASN A 50 -3.17 28.11 -6.24
CA ASN A 50 -2.75 26.72 -6.03
C ASN A 50 -1.58 26.34 -6.95
N ALA A 51 -1.48 26.97 -8.14
CA ALA A 51 -0.39 26.77 -9.09
C ALA A 51 0.95 27.26 -8.52
N GLU A 52 0.99 28.47 -7.92
CA GLU A 52 2.19 29.00 -7.26
C GLU A 52 2.63 28.12 -6.09
N ILE A 53 1.69 27.60 -5.30
CA ILE A 53 2.02 26.66 -4.22
C ILE A 53 2.57 25.35 -4.79
N ARG A 54 1.97 24.81 -5.85
CA ARG A 54 2.46 23.59 -6.52
C ARG A 54 3.88 23.74 -7.05
N GLU A 55 4.24 24.90 -7.57
CA GLU A 55 5.60 25.19 -8.02
C GLU A 55 6.59 25.18 -6.85
N GLN A 56 6.28 25.86 -5.74
CA GLN A 56 7.13 25.87 -4.53
C GLN A 56 7.27 24.48 -3.90
N VAL A 57 6.15 23.77 -3.82
CA VAL A 57 6.03 22.32 -4.00
C VAL A 57 7.23 21.56 -4.55
N GLN A 58 7.28 21.61 -5.88
CA GLN A 58 8.26 20.91 -6.69
C GLN A 58 9.69 21.36 -6.41
N ILE A 59 9.89 22.64 -6.08
CA ILE A 59 11.21 23.16 -5.70
C ILE A 59 11.67 22.54 -4.37
N LEU A 60 10.80 22.51 -3.35
CA LEU A 60 11.11 21.94 -2.04
C LEU A 60 11.43 20.44 -2.10
N ALA A 61 10.64 19.68 -2.86
CA ALA A 61 10.88 18.24 -3.05
C ALA A 61 12.25 17.98 -3.70
N ARG A 62 12.57 18.71 -4.78
CA ARG A 62 13.87 18.60 -5.47
C ARG A 62 15.06 18.94 -4.58
N LEU A 63 14.90 19.88 -3.65
CA LEU A 63 15.97 20.29 -2.73
C LEU A 63 16.21 19.28 -1.59
N HIS A 64 15.20 18.52 -1.16
CA HIS A 64 15.30 17.63 0.01
C HIS A 64 15.53 16.16 -0.34
N GLU A 65 14.98 15.64 -1.44
CA GLU A 65 14.95 14.19 -1.72
C GLU A 65 16.14 13.68 -2.54
N GLY A 66 17.03 14.57 -3.01
CA GLY A 66 18.13 14.21 -3.92
C GLY A 66 17.61 13.83 -5.31
N SER A 67 18.20 14.41 -6.37
CA SER A 67 17.68 14.26 -7.74
C SER A 67 17.62 12.81 -8.23
N ASP A 68 18.49 11.94 -7.70
CA ASP A 68 18.65 10.58 -8.21
C ASP A 68 17.64 9.61 -7.59
N HIS A 69 17.39 9.69 -6.28
CA HIS A 69 16.33 8.89 -5.64
C HIS A 69 14.94 9.26 -6.18
N GLN A 70 14.67 10.56 -6.36
CA GLN A 70 13.41 11.02 -6.92
C GLN A 70 13.23 10.54 -8.37
N ARG A 71 14.32 10.53 -9.16
CA ARG A 71 14.28 10.02 -10.55
C ARG A 71 14.02 8.52 -10.62
N HIS A 72 14.68 7.72 -9.77
CA HIS A 72 14.44 6.28 -9.69
C HIS A 72 13.01 5.97 -9.24
N ARG A 73 12.54 6.63 -8.17
CA ARG A 73 11.16 6.47 -7.71
C ARG A 73 10.13 6.83 -8.78
N LEU A 74 10.36 7.93 -9.51
CA LEU A 74 9.47 8.33 -10.60
C LEU A 74 9.42 7.29 -11.72
N LEU A 75 10.57 6.69 -12.04
CA LEU A 75 10.63 5.60 -13.01
C LEU A 75 9.77 4.41 -12.56
N GLU A 76 9.97 3.92 -11.34
CA GLU A 76 9.22 2.76 -10.82
C GLU A 76 7.71 3.05 -10.78
N MET A 77 7.31 4.24 -10.32
CA MET A 77 5.90 4.66 -10.36
C MET A 77 5.34 4.70 -11.79
N ARG A 78 6.11 5.14 -12.78
CA ARG A 78 5.67 5.19 -14.19
C ARG A 78 5.61 3.81 -14.82
N LEU A 79 6.54 2.90 -14.50
CA LEU A 79 6.48 1.51 -14.93
C LEU A 79 5.25 0.81 -14.34
N ARG A 80 5.01 0.97 -13.04
CA ARG A 80 3.81 0.41 -12.38
C ARG A 80 2.52 1.01 -12.94
N ALA A 81 2.50 2.31 -13.21
CA ALA A 81 1.38 2.95 -13.90
C ALA A 81 1.16 2.34 -15.29
N ALA A 82 2.21 2.15 -16.10
CA ALA A 82 2.09 1.55 -17.43
C ALA A 82 1.52 0.12 -17.35
N TRP A 83 1.93 -0.67 -16.36
CA TRP A 83 1.36 -1.99 -16.09
C TRP A 83 -0.17 -1.89 -15.84
N TRP A 84 -0.62 -1.01 -14.95
CA TRP A 84 -2.05 -0.78 -14.70
C TRP A 84 -2.83 -0.34 -15.93
N LEU A 85 -2.26 0.57 -16.73
CA LEU A 85 -2.87 1.00 -17.99
C LEU A 85 -3.03 -0.16 -18.99
N ARG A 86 -2.11 -1.13 -18.97
CA ARG A 86 -2.19 -2.35 -19.79
C ARG A 86 -3.27 -3.30 -19.26
N GLN A 87 -3.31 -3.53 -17.95
CA GLN A 87 -4.30 -4.41 -17.32
C GLN A 87 -5.73 -3.91 -17.47
N LEU A 88 -5.94 -2.61 -17.31
CA LEU A 88 -7.25 -1.98 -17.41
C LEU A 88 -7.63 -1.54 -18.82
N LYS A 89 -6.94 -2.04 -19.87
CA LYS A 89 -7.08 -1.55 -21.26
C LYS A 89 -8.53 -1.45 -21.75
N GLU A 90 -9.41 -2.36 -21.34
CA GLU A 90 -10.82 -2.36 -21.74
C GLU A 90 -11.60 -1.13 -21.24
N PHE A 91 -11.13 -0.50 -20.15
CA PHE A 91 -11.72 0.70 -19.54
C PHE A 91 -11.07 1.99 -20.04
N HIS A 92 -10.29 1.94 -21.11
CA HIS A 92 -9.68 3.10 -21.77
C HIS A 92 -8.88 4.00 -20.80
N PRO A 93 -7.95 3.44 -20.01
CA PRO A 93 -7.34 4.14 -18.88
C PRO A 93 -6.46 5.29 -19.37
N ARG A 94 -6.41 6.36 -18.57
CA ARG A 94 -5.58 7.54 -18.82
C ARG A 94 -4.86 7.95 -17.53
N LEU A 95 -3.53 7.89 -17.54
CA LEU A 95 -2.72 8.41 -16.45
C LEU A 95 -2.87 9.93 -16.39
N ILE A 96 -3.04 10.49 -15.20
CA ILE A 96 -3.03 11.92 -14.93
C ILE A 96 -2.10 12.23 -13.75
N GLY A 97 -2.15 13.45 -13.23
CA GLY A 97 -1.60 13.73 -11.91
C GLY A 97 -0.08 13.88 -11.83
N SER A 98 0.46 13.59 -10.65
CA SER A 98 1.85 13.92 -10.29
C SER A 98 2.87 13.07 -11.08
N VAL A 99 2.59 11.78 -11.24
CA VAL A 99 3.41 10.77 -11.94
C VAL A 99 3.59 11.11 -13.43
N LEU A 100 2.52 11.57 -14.09
CA LEU A 100 2.61 12.05 -15.46
C LEU A 100 3.52 13.28 -15.56
N SER A 101 3.24 14.31 -14.73
CA SER A 101 3.98 15.57 -14.77
C SER A 101 5.42 15.50 -14.21
N GLY A 102 5.84 14.35 -13.67
CA GLY A 102 7.13 14.17 -13.00
C GLY A 102 7.25 14.90 -11.65
N ALA A 103 6.15 15.44 -11.13
CA ALA A 103 6.11 16.28 -9.94
C ALA A 103 5.83 15.48 -8.65
N ILE A 104 6.40 14.28 -8.54
CA ILE A 104 6.17 13.37 -7.42
C ILE A 104 6.86 13.86 -6.15
N ARG A 105 6.31 13.43 -5.01
CA ARG A 105 6.81 13.65 -3.64
C ARG A 105 6.63 12.36 -2.85
N GLN A 106 7.26 12.26 -1.67
CA GLN A 106 7.03 11.13 -0.78
C GLN A 106 5.53 10.89 -0.50
N GLY A 107 5.03 9.71 -0.89
CA GLY A 107 3.61 9.31 -0.75
C GLY A 107 2.67 9.83 -1.83
N SER A 108 3.19 10.21 -3.00
CA SER A 108 2.35 10.41 -4.16
C SER A 108 1.71 9.10 -4.59
N ASP A 109 0.48 9.22 -5.08
CA ASP A 109 -0.35 8.20 -5.69
C ASP A 109 -0.23 8.20 -7.22
N VAL A 110 -0.72 7.12 -7.83
CA VAL A 110 -0.90 6.97 -9.28
C VAL A 110 -2.37 7.25 -9.62
N ASP A 111 -2.63 8.43 -10.14
CA ASP A 111 -3.98 8.85 -10.54
C ASP A 111 -4.33 8.33 -11.96
N ILE A 112 -5.38 7.51 -12.08
CA ILE A 112 -5.85 6.98 -13.37
C ILE A 112 -7.33 7.28 -13.58
N HIS A 113 -7.65 7.90 -14.71
CA HIS A 113 -9.04 7.97 -15.17
C HIS A 113 -9.40 6.70 -15.93
N VAL A 114 -10.52 6.08 -15.57
CA VAL A 114 -11.08 4.88 -16.21
C VAL A 114 -12.53 5.13 -16.64
N PHE A 115 -12.97 4.46 -17.70
CA PHE A 115 -14.26 4.71 -18.34
C PHE A 115 -15.10 3.43 -18.41
N ALA A 116 -16.18 3.39 -17.63
CA ALA A 116 -17.11 2.27 -17.57
C ALA A 116 -18.55 2.75 -17.32
N SER A 117 -19.53 2.12 -17.97
CA SER A 117 -20.94 2.41 -17.72
C SER A 117 -21.40 1.93 -16.34
N ASN A 118 -20.77 0.86 -15.84
CA ASN A 118 -20.96 0.32 -14.51
C ASN A 118 -19.59 0.15 -13.82
N PRO A 119 -19.32 0.85 -12.70
CA PRO A 119 -18.08 0.69 -11.94
C PRO A 119 -17.82 -0.74 -11.46
N HIS A 120 -18.86 -1.56 -11.28
CA HIS A 120 -18.71 -2.96 -10.83
C HIS A 120 -17.91 -3.83 -11.82
N ARG A 121 -17.88 -3.49 -13.11
CA ARG A 121 -17.01 -4.20 -14.06
C ARG A 121 -15.52 -3.99 -13.77
N ILE A 122 -15.17 -2.84 -13.21
CA ILE A 122 -13.80 -2.53 -12.83
C ILE A 122 -13.46 -3.30 -11.57
N THR A 123 -14.36 -3.35 -10.59
CA THR A 123 -14.15 -4.10 -9.34
C THR A 123 -13.92 -5.58 -9.61
N LEU A 124 -14.75 -6.23 -10.45
CA LEU A 124 -14.54 -7.63 -10.85
C LEU A 124 -13.14 -7.87 -11.45
N LYS A 125 -12.63 -6.91 -12.22
CA LYS A 125 -11.29 -7.00 -12.80
C LYS A 125 -10.19 -6.87 -11.74
N LEU A 126 -10.42 -6.05 -10.71
CA LEU A 126 -9.52 -5.91 -9.57
C LEU A 126 -9.55 -7.17 -8.70
N ASP A 127 -10.73 -7.76 -8.49
CA ASP A 127 -10.90 -9.03 -7.77
C ASP A 127 -10.13 -10.15 -8.50
N GLU A 128 -10.21 -10.23 -9.85
CA GLU A 128 -9.40 -11.16 -10.65
C GLU A 128 -7.88 -10.98 -10.50
N PHE A 129 -7.42 -9.80 -10.09
CA PHE A 129 -6.01 -9.52 -9.82
C PHE A 129 -5.61 -9.80 -8.36
N GLY A 130 -6.56 -10.15 -7.49
CA GLY A 130 -6.30 -10.34 -6.05
C GLY A 130 -5.84 -9.05 -5.37
N VAL A 131 -6.24 -7.87 -5.87
CA VAL A 131 -5.82 -6.58 -5.34
C VAL A 131 -6.90 -5.92 -4.48
N TYR A 132 -6.46 -5.32 -3.39
CA TYR A 132 -7.32 -4.55 -2.50
C TYR A 132 -7.79 -3.25 -3.07
N TYR A 133 -9.04 -2.87 -2.79
CA TYR A 133 -9.50 -1.52 -3.05
C TYR A 133 -10.62 -1.05 -2.12
N ASP A 134 -10.69 0.26 -1.90
CA ASP A 134 -11.84 0.93 -1.29
C ASP A 134 -12.64 1.70 -2.36
N LEU A 135 -13.96 1.51 -2.41
CA LEU A 135 -14.86 2.19 -3.33
C LEU A 135 -15.57 3.36 -2.64
N GLN A 136 -15.20 4.57 -3.03
CA GLN A 136 -15.78 5.80 -2.50
C GLN A 136 -16.70 6.47 -3.52
N ARG A 137 -17.94 6.76 -3.10
CA ARG A 137 -18.92 7.52 -3.90
C ARG A 137 -19.18 8.89 -3.29
N LYS A 138 -18.68 9.94 -3.95
CA LYS A 138 -18.90 11.32 -3.52
C LYS A 138 -19.97 11.98 -4.39
N ARG A 139 -21.08 12.39 -3.76
CA ARG A 139 -22.09 13.24 -4.41
C ARG A 139 -21.60 14.68 -4.41
N VAL A 140 -21.42 15.24 -5.60
CA VAL A 140 -21.00 16.64 -5.78
C VAL A 140 -22.06 17.37 -6.56
N GLN A 141 -22.52 18.50 -6.02
CA GLN A 141 -23.32 19.47 -6.77
C GLN A 141 -22.38 20.41 -7.51
N LYS A 142 -22.44 20.41 -8.84
CA LYS A 142 -21.70 21.37 -9.66
C LYS A 142 -22.60 21.85 -10.79
N ASP A 143 -22.71 23.17 -10.93
CA ASP A 143 -23.53 23.84 -11.95
C ASP A 143 -25.02 23.43 -11.94
N GLY A 144 -25.58 23.14 -10.75
CA GLY A 144 -26.99 22.74 -10.59
C GLY A 144 -27.27 21.26 -10.88
N GLU A 145 -26.31 20.52 -11.43
CA GLU A 145 -26.41 19.08 -11.65
C GLU A 145 -25.81 18.30 -10.47
N GLN A 146 -26.51 17.26 -10.01
CA GLN A 146 -25.94 16.28 -9.08
C GLN A 146 -25.11 15.28 -9.87
N ARG A 147 -23.81 15.21 -9.59
CA ARG A 147 -22.91 14.19 -10.15
C ARG A 147 -22.36 13.33 -9.03
N VAL A 148 -22.42 12.01 -9.21
CA VAL A 148 -21.78 11.04 -8.32
C VAL A 148 -20.41 10.73 -8.92
N PHE A 149 -19.35 11.07 -8.20
CA PHE A 149 -18.00 10.67 -8.53
C PHE A 149 -17.70 9.36 -7.82
N THR A 150 -17.27 8.36 -8.58
CA THR A 150 -16.84 7.07 -8.04
C THR A 150 -15.33 7.02 -8.13
N HIS A 151 -14.69 6.85 -6.98
CA HIS A 151 -13.26 6.66 -6.83
C HIS A 151 -13.02 5.25 -6.30
N ILE A 152 -12.04 4.54 -6.84
CA ILE A 152 -11.61 3.23 -6.36
C ILE A 152 -10.14 3.38 -5.99
N HIS A 153 -9.83 3.22 -4.70
CA HIS A 153 -8.48 3.36 -4.15
C HIS A 153 -7.86 1.99 -4.02
N VAL A 154 -6.99 1.60 -4.94
CA VAL A 154 -6.34 0.29 -4.93
C VAL A 154 -5.08 0.35 -4.06
N ARG A 155 -4.91 -0.63 -3.17
CA ARG A 155 -3.65 -0.82 -2.44
C ARG A 155 -2.72 -1.66 -3.30
N ASP A 156 -1.56 -1.10 -3.56
CA ASP A 156 -0.50 -1.64 -4.40
C ASP A 156 0.83 -1.03 -3.91
N GLU A 157 1.96 -1.43 -4.49
CA GLU A 157 3.30 -0.89 -4.17
C GLU A 157 3.30 0.64 -4.09
N PHE A 158 2.59 1.27 -5.03
CA PHE A 158 2.21 2.68 -4.97
C PHE A 158 0.68 2.77 -4.89
N PRO A 159 0.10 3.60 -4.00
CA PRO A 159 -1.35 3.79 -3.96
C PRO A 159 -1.87 4.19 -5.35
N ILE A 160 -2.91 3.50 -5.83
CA ILE A 160 -3.55 3.80 -7.12
C ILE A 160 -4.93 4.38 -6.87
N GLU A 161 -5.21 5.55 -7.45
CA GLU A 161 -6.54 6.15 -7.40
C GLU A 161 -7.18 6.04 -8.79
N LEU A 162 -8.24 5.22 -8.90
CA LEU A 162 -9.05 5.12 -10.13
C LEU A 162 -10.26 6.04 -10.03
N THR A 163 -10.31 7.09 -10.85
CA THR A 163 -11.53 7.90 -11.01
C THR A 163 -12.38 7.36 -12.16
N VAL A 164 -13.59 6.90 -11.85
CA VAL A 164 -14.49 6.25 -12.81
C VAL A 164 -15.43 7.27 -13.47
N TYR A 165 -15.41 7.30 -14.80
CA TYR A 165 -16.30 8.10 -15.63
C TYR A 165 -17.18 7.25 -16.54
N HIS A 166 -18.32 7.80 -16.94
CA HIS A 166 -19.14 7.17 -17.97
C HIS A 166 -18.44 7.24 -19.35
N PRO A 167 -18.57 6.22 -20.23
CA PRO A 167 -17.90 6.19 -21.53
C PRO A 167 -18.23 7.37 -22.47
N SER A 168 -19.40 8.00 -22.29
CA SER A 168 -19.76 9.23 -23.03
C SER A 168 -18.79 10.41 -22.80
N LEU A 169 -17.96 10.34 -21.75
CA LEU A 169 -16.98 11.38 -21.40
C LEU A 169 -15.56 11.11 -21.93
N LEU A 170 -15.32 10.06 -22.74
CA LEU A 170 -13.99 9.75 -23.30
C LEU A 170 -13.33 10.96 -24.01
N GLY A 171 -14.12 11.69 -24.79
CA GLY A 171 -13.70 12.90 -25.50
C GLY A 171 -13.67 14.17 -24.65
N PHE A 172 -14.21 14.13 -23.43
CA PHE A 172 -14.35 15.30 -22.59
C PHE A 172 -13.00 15.79 -22.07
N ARG A 173 -12.77 17.10 -22.14
CA ARG A 173 -11.57 17.75 -21.60
C ARG A 173 -11.84 18.22 -20.18
N PHE A 174 -11.54 17.35 -19.21
CA PHE A 174 -11.62 17.68 -17.80
C PHE A 174 -10.67 18.85 -17.46
N ARG A 175 -11.09 19.69 -16.51
CA ARG A 175 -10.28 20.79 -15.98
C ARG A 175 -9.76 20.43 -14.60
N SER A 176 -8.49 20.73 -14.36
CA SER A 176 -7.87 20.52 -13.06
C SER A 176 -8.52 21.40 -12.01
N SER A 177 -8.89 20.84 -10.87
CA SER A 177 -9.36 21.60 -9.70
C SER A 177 -8.28 22.52 -9.11
N ILE A 178 -7.01 22.29 -9.47
CA ILE A 178 -5.85 23.04 -8.99
C ILE A 178 -5.57 24.24 -9.89
N THR A 179 -5.44 24.01 -11.21
CA THR A 179 -5.00 25.04 -12.16
C THR A 179 -6.11 25.61 -13.02
N ASN A 180 -7.30 25.01 -12.99
CA ASN A 180 -8.43 25.27 -13.91
C ASN A 180 -8.10 25.13 -15.40
N LYS A 181 -6.90 24.64 -15.74
CA LYS A 181 -6.48 24.28 -17.10
C LYS A 181 -6.96 22.86 -17.42
N ALA A 182 -6.94 22.48 -18.70
CA ALA A 182 -7.20 21.11 -19.10
C ALA A 182 -6.24 20.16 -18.37
N ILE A 183 -6.78 19.06 -17.82
CA ILE A 183 -5.97 18.02 -17.17
C ILE A 183 -5.12 17.35 -18.26
N GLU A 184 -3.81 17.39 -18.08
CA GLU A 184 -2.89 16.58 -18.88
C GLU A 184 -3.16 15.10 -18.61
N ARG A 185 -3.26 14.33 -19.70
CA ARG A 185 -3.60 12.92 -19.64
C ARG A 185 -2.77 12.16 -20.66
N SER A 186 -2.37 10.95 -20.30
CA SER A 186 -1.52 10.10 -21.14
C SER A 186 -2.17 8.73 -21.35
N SER A 187 -2.19 8.24 -22.59
CA SER A 187 -2.45 6.81 -22.89
C SER A 187 -1.23 5.95 -22.56
N LEU A 188 -1.40 4.63 -22.53
CA LEU A 188 -0.29 3.68 -22.37
C LEU A 188 0.86 3.97 -23.33
N SER A 189 0.57 4.05 -24.62
CA SER A 189 1.57 4.34 -25.67
C SER A 189 2.24 5.72 -25.58
N GLN A 190 1.61 6.68 -24.89
CA GLN A 190 2.22 7.99 -24.63
C GLN A 190 3.13 7.91 -23.42
N LEU A 191 2.70 7.23 -22.36
CA LEU A 191 3.49 6.98 -21.16
C LEU A 191 4.72 6.12 -21.46
N GLU A 192 4.59 5.08 -22.28
CA GLU A 192 5.71 4.22 -22.65
C GLU A 192 6.81 5.02 -23.36
N ARG A 193 6.42 5.85 -24.33
CA ARG A 193 7.35 6.77 -25.01
C ARG A 193 7.97 7.78 -24.04
N LEU A 194 7.19 8.31 -23.10
CA LEU A 194 7.69 9.22 -22.08
C LEU A 194 8.76 8.56 -21.21
N ILE A 195 8.55 7.29 -20.83
CA ILE A 195 9.51 6.54 -20.01
C ILE A 195 10.85 6.40 -20.73
N VAL A 196 10.82 5.97 -22.00
CA VAL A 196 12.02 5.84 -22.84
C VAL A 196 12.77 7.17 -22.94
N LEU A 197 12.05 8.27 -23.22
CA LEU A 197 12.65 9.58 -23.44
C LEU A 197 13.20 10.23 -22.16
N GLU A 198 12.49 10.16 -21.04
CA GLU A 198 12.86 10.88 -19.81
C GLU A 198 13.75 10.06 -18.87
N HIS A 199 13.70 8.73 -18.94
CA HIS A 199 14.50 7.84 -18.07
C HIS A 199 15.66 7.14 -18.79
N ASN A 200 15.84 7.36 -20.09
CA ASN A 200 16.91 6.73 -20.91
C ASN A 200 16.92 5.20 -20.83
N ILE A 201 15.74 4.59 -20.82
CA ILE A 201 15.57 3.13 -20.85
C ILE A 201 15.18 2.74 -22.26
N ASP A 202 15.80 1.69 -22.80
CA ASP A 202 15.42 1.20 -24.12
C ASP A 202 14.04 0.47 -24.09
N PRO A 203 13.32 0.40 -25.22
CA PRO A 203 12.02 -0.25 -25.27
C PRO A 203 12.01 -1.74 -24.88
N GLN A 204 13.12 -2.46 -25.07
CA GLN A 204 13.21 -3.88 -24.73
C GLN A 204 13.31 -4.08 -23.22
N GLN A 205 14.15 -3.28 -22.55
CA GLN A 205 14.27 -3.24 -21.09
C GLN A 205 12.94 -2.87 -20.43
N GLN A 206 12.24 -1.87 -20.99
CA GLN A 206 10.91 -1.50 -20.50
C GLN A 206 9.92 -2.66 -20.61
N ALA A 207 9.85 -3.30 -21.78
CA ALA A 207 8.94 -4.43 -22.00
C ALA A 207 9.28 -5.62 -21.09
N ALA A 208 10.56 -5.92 -20.88
CA ALA A 208 11.01 -6.96 -19.97
C ALA A 208 10.51 -6.70 -18.54
N ARG A 209 10.73 -5.50 -18.00
CA ARG A 209 10.24 -5.12 -16.67
C ARG A 209 8.72 -5.20 -16.54
N LEU A 210 7.98 -4.78 -17.56
CA LEU A 210 6.51 -4.91 -17.55
C LEU A 210 6.06 -6.38 -17.57
N ASN A 211 6.78 -7.26 -18.26
CA ASN A 211 6.44 -8.68 -18.30
C ASN A 211 6.81 -9.41 -16.99
N GLU A 212 7.90 -9.00 -16.33
CA GLU A 212 8.22 -9.46 -14.97
C GLU A 212 7.08 -9.15 -13.99
N MET A 213 6.47 -7.97 -14.08
CA MET A 213 5.31 -7.60 -13.25
C MET A 213 4.06 -8.44 -13.50
N ASP A 214 3.87 -9.01 -14.71
CA ASP A 214 2.78 -9.96 -14.99
C ASP A 214 3.01 -11.32 -14.33
N SER A 215 4.24 -11.57 -13.86
CA SER A 215 4.66 -12.84 -13.26
C SER A 215 4.70 -12.75 -11.72
N CYS A 216 4.30 -11.64 -11.12
CA CYS A 216 4.20 -11.52 -9.65
C CYS A 216 3.07 -12.42 -9.16
N PRO A 217 3.36 -13.48 -8.39
CA PRO A 217 2.35 -14.46 -8.02
C PRO A 217 1.29 -13.84 -7.11
N ASP A 218 0.05 -14.33 -7.24
CA ASP A 218 -0.97 -14.17 -6.21
C ASP A 218 -0.36 -14.50 -4.84
N ARG A 219 -0.53 -13.60 -3.87
CA ARG A 219 0.07 -13.74 -2.54
C ARG A 219 -0.38 -15.02 -1.85
N PHE A 220 -1.60 -15.49 -2.08
CA PHE A 220 -2.07 -16.75 -1.52
C PHE A 220 -1.41 -17.96 -2.18
N ALA A 221 -1.15 -17.88 -3.49
CA ALA A 221 -0.31 -18.86 -4.18
C ALA A 221 1.14 -18.88 -3.64
N VAL A 222 1.71 -17.72 -3.28
CA VAL A 222 3.01 -17.65 -2.58
C VAL A 222 2.92 -18.34 -1.23
N PHE A 223 1.94 -18.00 -0.40
CA PHE A 223 1.76 -18.62 0.91
C PHE A 223 1.57 -20.14 0.82
N LEU A 224 0.75 -20.61 -0.12
CA LEU A 224 0.58 -22.04 -0.37
C LEU A 224 1.92 -22.71 -0.71
N SER A 225 2.71 -22.11 -1.60
CA SER A 225 4.04 -22.63 -1.98
C SER A 225 5.06 -22.65 -0.84
N LEU A 226 4.89 -21.77 0.17
CA LEU A 226 5.72 -21.72 1.37
C LEU A 226 5.25 -22.70 2.46
N LEU A 227 3.95 -22.95 2.54
CA LEU A 227 3.34 -23.84 3.53
C LEU A 227 3.51 -25.33 3.17
N VAL A 228 3.30 -25.70 1.90
CA VAL A 228 3.37 -27.10 1.46
C VAL A 228 4.69 -27.81 1.84
N PRO A 229 5.88 -27.19 1.69
CA PRO A 229 7.13 -27.82 2.10
C PRO A 229 7.23 -28.17 3.58
N LEU A 230 6.49 -27.48 4.48
CA LEU A 230 6.55 -27.69 5.92
C LEU A 230 6.06 -29.09 6.35
N GLU A 231 5.24 -29.77 5.54
CA GLU A 231 4.79 -31.14 5.80
C GLU A 231 5.98 -32.11 5.93
N ASN A 232 7.07 -31.81 5.23
CA ASN A 232 8.29 -32.62 5.23
C ASN A 232 9.30 -32.18 6.31
N VAL A 233 9.02 -31.11 7.04
CA VAL A 233 9.90 -30.57 8.09
C VAL A 233 9.53 -31.20 9.43
N GLN A 234 10.20 -32.32 9.74
CA GLN A 234 10.01 -33.02 11.01
C GLN A 234 10.57 -32.20 12.18
N GLN A 235 9.73 -31.95 13.19
CA GLN A 235 10.15 -31.21 14.37
C GLN A 235 10.69 -32.13 15.47
N ASN A 236 11.38 -31.52 16.43
CA ASN A 236 11.87 -32.26 17.59
C ASN A 236 10.71 -32.67 18.50
N LEU A 237 10.37 -33.96 18.50
CA LEU A 237 9.26 -34.55 19.28
C LEU A 237 9.29 -34.26 20.78
N ARG A 238 10.43 -33.86 21.35
CA ARG A 238 10.50 -33.43 22.75
C ARG A 238 9.78 -32.10 22.99
N PHE A 239 9.85 -31.18 22.03
CA PHE A 239 9.32 -29.83 22.11
C PHE A 239 8.05 -29.64 21.27
N HIS A 240 7.92 -30.46 20.22
CA HIS A 240 6.86 -30.48 19.22
C HIS A 240 6.33 -31.91 19.07
N PRO A 241 5.60 -32.44 20.06
CA PRO A 241 5.08 -33.81 20.04
C PRO A 241 4.06 -34.06 18.91
N GLU A 242 3.53 -33.00 18.31
CA GLU A 242 2.58 -33.01 17.20
C GLU A 242 3.15 -33.52 15.87
N GLY A 243 4.48 -33.43 15.66
CA GLY A 243 5.13 -34.00 14.48
C GLY A 243 5.79 -32.94 13.58
N ASP A 244 5.22 -32.71 12.40
CA ASP A 244 5.79 -31.82 11.38
C ASP A 244 5.41 -30.34 11.59
N ALA A 245 6.13 -29.45 10.89
CA ALA A 245 5.95 -28.01 11.02
C ALA A 245 4.65 -27.51 10.38
N LEU A 246 4.13 -28.17 9.34
CA LEU A 246 2.86 -27.76 8.73
C LEU A 246 1.71 -28.02 9.70
N PHE A 247 1.66 -29.22 10.26
CA PHE A 247 0.65 -29.61 11.24
C PHE A 247 0.69 -28.70 12.47
N HIS A 248 1.88 -28.30 12.90
CA HIS A 248 2.05 -27.28 13.95
C HIS A 248 1.43 -25.94 13.53
N SER A 249 1.86 -25.36 12.41
CA SER A 249 1.32 -24.08 11.91
C SER A 249 -0.20 -24.05 11.79
N LEU A 250 -0.82 -25.14 11.33
CA LEU A 250 -2.28 -25.24 11.21
C LEU A 250 -2.98 -25.28 12.57
N GLN A 251 -2.39 -25.92 13.60
CA GLN A 251 -2.93 -25.84 14.96
C GLN A 251 -2.80 -24.43 15.55
N VAL A 252 -1.65 -23.77 15.34
CA VAL A 252 -1.42 -22.40 15.81
C VAL A 252 -2.41 -21.44 15.15
N TYR A 253 -2.65 -21.60 13.84
CA TYR A 253 -3.71 -20.89 13.12
C TYR A 253 -5.10 -21.16 13.70
N GLY A 254 -5.45 -22.42 13.99
CA GLY A 254 -6.75 -22.78 14.59
C GLY A 254 -7.00 -22.05 15.91
N HIS A 255 -6.00 -22.03 16.80
CA HIS A 255 -6.08 -21.26 18.05
C HIS A 255 -6.14 -19.75 17.81
N ALA A 256 -5.38 -19.23 16.84
CA ALA A 256 -5.43 -17.82 16.48
C ALA A 256 -6.82 -17.41 15.97
N LYS A 257 -7.47 -18.27 15.17
CA LYS A 257 -8.83 -18.10 14.66
C LYS A 257 -9.87 -18.08 15.77
N GLU A 258 -9.70 -18.87 16.83
CA GLU A 258 -10.58 -18.80 18.02
C GLU A 258 -10.45 -17.48 18.78
N GLN A 259 -9.23 -16.92 18.86
CA GLN A 259 -8.95 -15.68 19.61
C GLN A 259 -9.30 -14.42 18.83
N MET A 260 -8.93 -14.38 17.54
CA MET A 260 -9.03 -13.20 16.67
C MET A 260 -9.56 -13.60 15.27
N PRO A 261 -10.81 -14.08 15.17
CA PRO A 261 -11.36 -14.69 13.95
C PRO A 261 -11.47 -13.77 12.74
N TYR A 262 -11.33 -12.45 12.91
CA TYR A 262 -11.48 -11.44 11.86
C TYR A 262 -10.23 -10.58 11.67
N ASP A 263 -9.10 -10.97 12.27
CA ASP A 263 -7.85 -10.23 12.18
C ASP A 263 -6.91 -10.94 11.18
N GLU A 264 -7.05 -10.60 9.90
CA GLU A 264 -6.25 -11.17 8.80
C GLU A 264 -4.75 -11.13 9.10
N GLU A 265 -4.22 -9.98 9.54
CA GLU A 265 -2.79 -9.79 9.83
C GLU A 265 -2.30 -10.75 10.94
N PHE A 266 -3.13 -10.96 11.97
CA PHE A 266 -2.82 -11.87 13.06
C PHE A 266 -2.89 -13.34 12.63
N LEU A 267 -3.91 -13.71 11.85
CA LEU A 267 -4.06 -15.09 11.34
C LEU A 267 -2.94 -15.46 10.37
N LEU A 268 -2.52 -14.54 9.50
CA LEU A 268 -1.35 -14.73 8.65
C LEU A 268 -0.07 -14.87 9.47
N ALA A 269 0.10 -14.09 10.53
CA ALA A 269 1.25 -14.23 11.42
C ALA A 269 1.28 -15.62 12.07
N ALA A 270 0.13 -16.12 12.54
CA ALA A 270 0.01 -17.44 13.13
C ALA A 270 0.29 -18.57 12.13
N LEU A 271 -0.25 -18.48 10.91
CA LEU A 271 -0.07 -19.51 9.89
C LEU A 271 1.36 -19.54 9.32
N LEU A 272 1.97 -18.38 9.12
CA LEU A 272 3.24 -18.23 8.40
C LEU A 272 4.47 -18.13 9.30
N HIS A 273 4.36 -18.09 10.63
CA HIS A 273 5.51 -17.78 11.51
C HIS A 273 6.72 -18.71 11.34
N ASP A 274 6.48 -19.94 10.90
CA ASP A 274 7.48 -21.01 10.80
C ASP A 274 7.86 -21.40 9.37
N VAL A 275 7.36 -20.71 8.33
CA VAL A 275 7.63 -21.06 6.92
C VAL A 275 9.11 -21.10 6.57
N GLY A 276 9.94 -20.31 7.27
CA GLY A 276 11.37 -20.32 7.07
C GLY A 276 12.06 -21.62 7.47
N LYS A 277 11.43 -22.51 8.26
CA LYS A 277 12.02 -23.80 8.65
C LYS A 277 12.25 -24.72 7.46
N ALA A 278 11.48 -24.57 6.38
CA ALA A 278 11.70 -25.29 5.13
C ALA A 278 12.84 -24.71 4.26
N ILE A 279 13.25 -23.47 4.54
CA ILE A 279 14.25 -22.72 3.75
C ILE A 279 15.61 -22.79 4.45
N ASP A 280 15.67 -22.30 5.68
CA ASP A 280 16.85 -22.29 6.54
C ASP A 280 16.42 -22.59 7.99
N PRO A 281 16.58 -23.84 8.47
CA PRO A 281 16.24 -24.18 9.85
C PRO A 281 17.04 -23.43 10.91
N ASP A 282 18.28 -23.02 10.61
CA ASP A 282 19.19 -22.38 11.57
C ASP A 282 18.82 -20.90 11.79
N ASP A 283 18.30 -20.22 10.76
CA ASP A 283 17.79 -18.84 10.82
C ASP A 283 16.40 -18.68 10.19
N HIS A 284 15.47 -19.56 10.58
CA HIS A 284 14.13 -19.64 10.00
C HIS A 284 13.33 -18.32 10.11
N VAL A 285 13.59 -17.51 11.15
CA VAL A 285 12.89 -16.23 11.30
C VAL A 285 13.28 -15.29 10.16
N LEU A 286 14.58 -15.13 9.89
CA LEU A 286 15.05 -14.27 8.82
C LEU A 286 14.63 -14.81 7.45
N ALA A 287 14.87 -16.10 7.20
CA ALA A 287 14.51 -16.73 5.93
C ALA A 287 12.99 -16.67 5.66
N GLY A 288 12.17 -16.86 6.69
CA GLY A 288 10.73 -16.72 6.60
C GLY A 288 10.32 -15.29 6.25
N LEU A 289 10.88 -14.29 6.93
CA LEU A 289 10.58 -12.87 6.67
C LEU A 289 10.98 -12.42 5.26
N GLU A 290 12.15 -12.86 4.76
CA GLU A 290 12.59 -12.56 3.40
C GLU A 290 11.65 -13.18 2.36
N SER A 291 11.13 -14.39 2.62
CA SER A 291 10.24 -15.10 1.69
C SER A 291 8.84 -14.50 1.58
N ILE A 292 8.36 -13.79 2.61
CA ILE A 292 7.05 -13.15 2.66
C ILE A 292 7.13 -11.62 2.49
N GLU A 293 8.34 -11.08 2.27
CA GLU A 293 8.54 -9.64 2.09
C GLU A 293 7.72 -9.12 0.91
N GLY A 294 6.97 -8.04 1.15
CA GLY A 294 6.08 -7.44 0.14
C GLY A 294 4.73 -8.12 -0.02
N PHE A 295 4.50 -9.29 0.59
CA PHE A 295 3.22 -10.01 0.55
C PHE A 295 2.38 -9.86 1.83
N VAL A 296 3.01 -9.47 2.94
CA VAL A 296 2.34 -9.28 4.24
C VAL A 296 2.54 -7.87 4.79
N SER A 297 1.71 -7.49 5.75
CA SER A 297 1.79 -6.18 6.40
C SER A 297 2.99 -6.05 7.36
N ASN A 298 3.34 -4.82 7.72
CA ASN A 298 4.35 -4.53 8.75
C ASN A 298 4.01 -5.17 10.10
N ARG A 299 2.72 -5.29 10.44
CA ARG A 299 2.28 -5.94 11.69
C ARG A 299 2.55 -7.42 11.65
N THR A 300 2.15 -8.08 10.58
CA THR A 300 2.39 -9.51 10.33
C THR A 300 3.89 -9.81 10.41
N SER A 301 4.72 -9.07 9.66
CA SER A 301 6.19 -9.22 9.71
C SER A 301 6.75 -8.99 11.11
N TRP A 302 6.25 -7.99 11.85
CA TRP A 302 6.75 -7.71 13.20
C TRP A 302 6.39 -8.81 14.20
N LEU A 303 5.20 -9.38 14.10
CA LEU A 303 4.78 -10.50 14.94
C LEU A 303 5.66 -11.73 14.68
N ILE A 304 5.85 -12.10 13.41
CA ILE A 304 6.73 -13.20 13.00
C ILE A 304 8.17 -12.93 13.46
N ALA A 305 8.70 -11.72 13.26
CA ALA A 305 10.07 -11.38 13.66
C ALA A 305 10.34 -11.52 15.17
N ASN A 306 9.29 -11.43 16.00
CA ASN A 306 9.42 -11.45 17.45
C ASN A 306 8.78 -12.68 18.10
N HIS A 307 8.20 -13.62 17.35
CA HIS A 307 7.46 -14.76 17.92
C HIS A 307 8.32 -15.60 18.88
N MET A 308 9.61 -15.81 18.56
CA MET A 308 10.56 -16.48 19.45
C MET A 308 10.84 -15.72 20.76
N GLU A 309 10.66 -14.41 20.79
CA GLU A 309 10.77 -13.62 22.02
C GLU A 309 9.56 -13.82 22.94
N ALA A 310 8.37 -14.13 22.39
CA ALA A 310 7.20 -14.48 23.20
C ALA A 310 7.48 -15.72 24.05
N HIS A 311 8.18 -16.72 23.50
CA HIS A 311 8.64 -17.89 24.26
C HIS A 311 9.60 -17.52 25.38
N LYS A 312 10.59 -16.67 25.09
CA LYS A 312 11.54 -16.20 26.10
C LYS A 312 10.86 -15.39 27.21
N ILE A 313 9.80 -14.66 26.90
CA ILE A 313 8.99 -13.95 27.89
C ILE A 313 8.29 -14.95 28.81
N HIS A 314 7.60 -15.93 28.24
CA HIS A 314 6.88 -16.95 28.99
C HIS A 314 7.84 -17.78 29.88
N ASP A 315 8.96 -18.22 29.32
CA ASP A 315 9.96 -19.03 30.03
C ASP A 315 10.83 -18.19 30.99
N ARG A 316 10.59 -16.88 31.07
CA ARG A 316 11.30 -15.91 31.92
C ARG A 316 12.81 -15.86 31.64
N THR A 317 13.22 -16.13 30.41
CA THR A 317 14.61 -16.12 29.94
C THR A 317 14.97 -14.85 29.16
N ILE A 318 13.99 -14.00 28.84
CA ILE A 318 14.22 -12.76 28.10
C ILE A 318 15.04 -11.72 28.90
N GLY A 319 15.99 -11.07 28.23
CA GLY A 319 16.77 -9.98 28.81
C GLY A 319 15.93 -8.74 29.12
N ALA A 320 16.13 -8.12 30.29
CA ALA A 320 15.32 -6.99 30.79
C ALA A 320 15.20 -5.82 29.80
N ARG A 321 16.30 -5.45 29.11
CA ARG A 321 16.29 -4.36 28.10
C ARG A 321 15.41 -4.71 26.90
N ARG A 322 15.47 -5.97 26.43
CA ARG A 322 14.70 -6.43 25.28
C ARG A 322 13.22 -6.52 25.63
N ARG A 323 12.89 -7.10 26.80
CA ARG A 323 11.53 -7.11 27.35
C ARG A 323 10.93 -5.72 27.44
N LYS A 324 11.66 -4.74 28.01
CA LYS A 324 11.17 -3.36 28.14
C LYS A 324 10.81 -2.73 26.77
N ARG A 325 11.58 -3.04 25.72
CA ARG A 325 11.31 -2.55 24.36
C ARG A 325 10.07 -3.21 23.76
N LEU A 326 9.90 -4.52 23.94
CA LEU A 326 8.72 -5.24 23.45
C LEU A 326 7.45 -4.74 24.14
N VAL A 327 7.46 -4.60 25.48
CA VAL A 327 6.32 -4.09 26.26
C VAL A 327 5.89 -2.68 25.85
N ALA A 328 6.82 -1.86 25.34
CA ALA A 328 6.51 -0.52 24.86
C ALA A 328 5.93 -0.50 23.43
N HIS A 329 5.92 -1.63 22.72
CA HIS A 329 5.39 -1.73 21.37
C HIS A 329 3.86 -1.84 21.40
N HIS A 330 3.18 -1.22 20.43
CA HIS A 330 1.72 -1.18 20.41
C HIS A 330 1.07 -2.54 20.06
N TRP A 331 1.81 -3.43 19.39
CA TRP A 331 1.40 -4.83 19.12
C TRP A 331 1.90 -5.84 20.17
N TYR A 332 2.30 -5.38 21.36
CA TYR A 332 2.84 -6.27 22.39
C TYR A 332 1.86 -7.35 22.82
N GLU A 333 0.59 -6.99 23.05
CA GLU A 333 -0.44 -7.94 23.48
C GLU A 333 -0.73 -8.99 22.39
N ASP A 334 -0.74 -8.59 21.12
CA ASP A 334 -0.85 -9.50 19.98
C ASP A 334 0.31 -10.50 19.96
N LEU A 335 1.54 -10.05 20.20
CA LEU A 335 2.70 -10.94 20.27
C LEU A 335 2.59 -11.96 21.42
N ILE A 336 2.05 -11.56 22.56
CA ILE A 336 1.81 -12.49 23.68
C ILE A 336 0.74 -13.51 23.28
N THR A 337 -0.36 -13.06 22.68
CA THR A 337 -1.44 -13.92 22.21
C THR A 337 -0.95 -14.92 21.16
N LEU A 338 -0.09 -14.47 20.22
CA LEU A 338 0.53 -15.34 19.23
C LEU A 338 1.41 -16.41 19.90
N GLY A 339 2.20 -16.03 20.91
CA GLY A 339 3.02 -16.97 21.67
C GLY A 339 2.20 -17.99 22.48
N GLU A 340 1.00 -17.62 22.94
CA GLU A 340 0.05 -18.53 23.59
C GLU A 340 -0.53 -19.53 22.59
N CYS A 341 -0.94 -19.05 21.40
CA CYS A 341 -1.40 -19.90 20.30
C CYS A 341 -0.32 -20.90 19.86
N ASP A 342 0.93 -20.43 19.74
CA ASP A 342 2.08 -21.28 19.37
C ASP A 342 2.30 -22.44 20.35
N ARG A 343 2.18 -22.18 21.65
CA ARG A 343 2.30 -23.23 22.66
C ARG A 343 1.12 -24.17 22.67
N ALA A 344 -0.08 -23.64 22.43
CA ALA A 344 -1.30 -24.42 22.36
C ALA A 344 -1.30 -25.38 21.17
N GLY A 345 -0.67 -25.00 20.05
CA GLY A 345 -0.57 -25.79 18.82
C GLY A 345 0.36 -27.01 18.86
N ARG A 346 0.54 -27.63 20.02
CA ARG A 346 1.46 -28.75 20.27
C ARG A 346 0.72 -30.00 20.74
N VAL A 347 -0.42 -30.28 20.11
CA VAL A 347 -1.31 -31.38 20.49
C VAL A 347 -1.24 -32.49 19.45
N PRO A 348 -0.76 -33.70 19.82
CA PRO A 348 -0.76 -34.85 18.92
C PRO A 348 -2.18 -35.24 18.51
N GLY A 349 -2.39 -35.46 17.21
CA GLY A 349 -3.68 -35.92 16.66
C GLY A 349 -4.82 -34.91 16.79
N ALA A 350 -4.52 -33.62 16.96
CA ALA A 350 -5.50 -32.55 16.88
C ALA A 350 -6.22 -32.54 15.52
N GLN A 351 -7.46 -32.09 15.49
CA GLN A 351 -8.14 -31.77 14.24
C GLN A 351 -7.72 -30.39 13.78
N VAL A 352 -7.30 -30.29 12.53
CA VAL A 352 -6.91 -29.03 11.88
C VAL A 352 -7.62 -28.91 10.54
N GLU A 353 -7.82 -27.67 10.11
CA GLU A 353 -8.27 -27.34 8.77
C GLU A 353 -7.17 -27.65 7.74
N SER A 354 -7.55 -27.82 6.46
CA SER A 354 -6.57 -27.92 5.38
C SER A 354 -5.89 -26.57 5.10
N ILE A 355 -4.79 -26.56 4.35
CA ILE A 355 -4.12 -25.32 3.95
C ILE A 355 -5.09 -24.45 3.15
N GLU A 356 -5.81 -25.06 2.21
CA GLU A 356 -6.78 -24.40 1.35
C GLU A 356 -7.92 -23.79 2.18
N GLU A 357 -8.50 -24.54 3.11
CA GLU A 357 -9.56 -24.04 4.01
C GLU A 357 -9.09 -22.84 4.85
N ALA A 358 -7.86 -22.91 5.36
CA ALA A 358 -7.28 -21.83 6.16
C ALA A 358 -7.02 -20.57 5.34
N LEU A 359 -6.46 -20.70 4.13
CA LEU A 359 -6.18 -19.58 3.23
C LEU A 359 -7.48 -18.98 2.68
N ASP A 360 -8.45 -19.80 2.25
CA ASP A 360 -9.77 -19.37 1.78
C ASP A 360 -10.49 -18.57 2.88
N TYR A 361 -10.40 -18.99 4.15
CA TYR A 361 -11.01 -18.25 5.26
C TYR A 361 -10.33 -16.89 5.49
N ILE A 362 -9.01 -16.83 5.41
CA ILE A 362 -8.26 -15.57 5.53
C ILE A 362 -8.62 -14.63 4.38
N GLU A 363 -8.71 -15.15 3.16
CA GLU A 363 -9.15 -14.41 1.97
C GLU A 363 -10.61 -13.89 2.12
N GLN A 364 -11.50 -14.64 2.76
CA GLN A 364 -12.89 -14.21 2.98
C GLN A 364 -13.04 -13.13 4.07
N ILE A 365 -12.24 -13.16 5.16
CA ILE A 365 -12.26 -12.08 6.19
C ILE A 365 -12.00 -10.74 5.53
N ASP A 366 -11.03 -10.79 4.66
CA ASP A 366 -10.48 -9.69 3.93
C ASP A 366 -11.51 -9.10 2.94
N GLU A 367 -12.31 -9.95 2.30
CA GLU A 367 -13.51 -9.54 1.56
C GLU A 367 -14.63 -8.95 2.45
N MET A 368 -14.78 -9.41 3.69
CA MET A 368 -15.92 -9.08 4.57
C MET A 368 -15.76 -7.80 5.40
N PHE A 369 -14.54 -7.44 5.81
CA PHE A 369 -14.29 -6.39 6.82
C PHE A 369 -13.36 -5.25 6.36
N GLY A 370 -12.82 -5.31 5.14
CA GLY A 370 -12.05 -4.21 4.55
C GLY A 370 -12.91 -2.99 4.20
N SER A 371 -13.16 -2.10 5.19
CA SER A 371 -13.86 -0.80 5.01
C SER A 371 -13.02 0.41 5.38
#